data_AF-A0A2D4Y9N3-F1
#
_entry.id   AF-A0A2D4Y9N3-F1
#
_cell.length_a   1.000
_cell.length_b   1.000
_cell.length_c   1.000
_cell.angle_alpha   90.00
_cell.angle_beta   90.00
_cell.angle_gamma   90.00
#
_symmetry.space_group_name_H-M   'P 1'
#
loop_
_entity.id
_entity.type
_entity.pdbx_description
1 polymer ?
#
loop_
_entity_poly.entity_id
_entity_poly.type
_entity_poly.pdbx_seq_one_letter_code
_entity_poly.pdbx_strand_id
1 'polypeptide(L)'
;MKRIKNFPNLILILLLSLIVVTSCQKDDGPSGNNNPQENIPDTFSEYFGNEISRDFLGTVIDKNHNPIEGATITIGSETATTDSNGVFMINGATVKQRFGYIKAEKAGYIHASRSVVPSNGTNKVTIMMLEATVVGSVTSGSTSTVTATDGSSVSFDGNFIKEDGSTYDGSVDVILHHLDPADDDMPMQMPGMLYAENENGAERMLQTLGMLAVELRGSGGEDLNLPEGSTSEIKIPVDASLMNIAPNTIPLWYFDEANGYWKEEGQATLQGNMYVGTVSHFSFWNCDIPAEAITLCITTTDEDNVSLANMVVSITSTTFGTTYGYTNENGEVCGYVPSNESLILNVYSYDMCGDAPLHTETVGPFTVDSSITVTVPDNPDIIQETVVGTFNTCDGNAVTDGYVRLSYGYQTFIDAVTNGEFEINLLRCSDNNTFAIEASDYVNLQVTDSISYTFTTPLTNIGTISACNAVTEFIEYTVDDGESTLIFENISANFYTDSPNYPGPTLDIFASSNDQGNCYYMFGSLNDPDYLGTYDNYVFNGTIGDTGFFIGECLSVSDENNNITYNLTALGNVGEYIDINFSGSYEDWDGNAHSINGVVHVLRDN
;
A
#
# COMPACT_ATOMS: atom_id res chain seq x y z
N MET A 1 88.58 33.13 26.10
CA MET A 1 88.30 31.68 26.09
C MET A 1 87.45 31.31 27.29
N LYS A 2 86.16 31.03 27.10
CA LYS A 2 85.42 29.93 27.74
C LYS A 2 83.98 29.96 27.25
N ARG A 3 83.61 28.88 26.56
CA ARG A 3 82.24 28.53 26.18
C ARG A 3 81.42 28.30 27.45
N ILE A 4 80.21 28.87 27.51
CA ILE A 4 79.10 28.39 28.35
C ILE A 4 78.02 27.99 27.33
N LYS A 5 78.03 26.73 26.88
CA LYS A 5 77.14 25.62 27.29
C LYS A 5 75.66 25.92 27.05
N ASN A 6 75.16 25.30 25.97
CA ASN A 6 73.77 25.18 25.57
C ASN A 6 72.86 24.76 26.73
N PHE A 7 71.78 25.52 26.95
CA PHE A 7 70.58 25.06 27.66
C PHE A 7 69.42 25.00 26.67
N PRO A 8 69.21 23.87 25.96
CA PRO A 8 68.07 23.72 25.07
C PRO A 8 66.74 23.57 25.83
N ASN A 9 66.78 23.39 27.15
CA ASN A 9 65.58 23.13 27.97
C ASN A 9 64.86 24.40 28.46
N LEU A 10 65.44 25.60 28.33
CA LEU A 10 64.78 26.82 28.82
C LEU A 10 63.79 27.41 27.80
N ILE A 11 64.02 27.19 26.50
CA ILE A 11 63.10 27.60 25.43
C ILE A 11 61.90 26.63 25.35
N LEU A 12 62.11 25.34 25.66
CA LEU A 12 61.04 24.35 25.69
C LEU A 12 60.07 24.55 26.86
N ILE A 13 60.55 25.06 28.01
CA ILE A 13 59.72 25.39 29.18
C ILE A 13 58.92 26.68 28.96
N LEU A 14 59.45 27.64 28.19
CA LEU A 14 58.74 28.88 27.85
C LEU A 14 57.68 28.69 26.74
N LEU A 15 57.84 27.67 25.89
CA LEU A 15 56.84 27.31 24.86
C LEU A 15 55.71 26.42 25.41
N LEU A 16 55.95 25.67 26.49
CA LEU A 16 54.93 24.84 27.14
C LEU A 16 54.02 25.63 28.09
N SER A 17 54.43 26.81 28.55
CA SER A 17 53.63 27.66 29.45
C SER A 17 52.67 28.61 28.74
N LEU A 18 52.63 28.62 27.40
CA LEU A 18 51.72 29.46 26.61
C LEU A 18 50.50 28.70 26.03
N ILE A 19 50.36 27.40 26.28
CA ILE A 19 49.25 26.57 25.76
C ILE A 19 48.14 26.35 26.82
N VAL A 20 48.27 26.90 28.03
CA VAL A 20 47.29 26.68 29.12
C VAL A 20 46.52 27.96 29.45
N VAL A 21 45.83 28.56 28.48
CA VAL A 21 44.66 29.42 28.74
C VAL A 21 43.84 29.62 27.46
N THR A 22 42.90 28.72 27.18
CA THR A 22 41.54 29.01 26.67
C THR A 22 40.69 27.73 26.71
N SER A 23 39.99 27.52 27.82
CA SER A 23 38.64 26.93 27.81
C SER A 23 38.02 27.19 29.18
N CYS A 24 37.06 28.10 29.23
CA CYS A 24 36.07 28.14 30.29
C CYS A 24 34.92 27.25 29.84
N GLN A 25 34.82 26.05 30.40
CA GLN A 25 33.52 25.43 30.66
C GLN A 25 33.34 25.39 32.17
N LYS A 26 32.11 25.70 32.60
CA LYS A 26 31.71 25.67 34.01
C LYS A 26 31.85 24.24 34.54
N ASP A 27 32.48 24.12 35.69
CA ASP A 27 32.38 22.95 36.56
C ASP A 27 30.92 22.82 37.04
N ASP A 28 30.21 21.81 36.57
CA ASP A 28 29.11 21.20 37.33
C ASP A 28 29.67 19.93 38.00
N GLY A 29 29.39 19.80 39.29
CA GLY A 29 30.12 18.95 40.23
C GLY A 29 29.98 17.42 40.06
N PRO A 30 30.56 16.63 40.97
CA PRO A 30 30.50 15.18 40.88
C PRO A 30 29.13 14.69 41.36
N SER A 31 28.22 14.42 40.43
CA SER A 31 27.00 13.66 40.71
C SER A 31 26.37 13.11 39.43
N GLY A 32 25.97 11.84 39.48
CA GLY A 32 24.90 11.32 38.63
C GLY A 32 25.33 10.22 37.66
N ASN A 33 24.96 8.98 38.01
CA ASN A 33 24.64 7.84 37.14
C ASN A 33 25.18 7.86 35.70
N ASN A 34 26.12 6.97 35.42
CA ASN A 34 26.40 6.47 34.07
C ASN A 34 25.20 5.64 33.57
N ASN A 35 24.07 6.28 33.26
CA ASN A 35 23.17 5.72 32.25
C ASN A 35 23.80 6.02 30.89
N PRO A 36 23.99 5.05 30.00
CA PRO A 36 24.34 5.37 28.61
C PRO A 36 23.24 6.27 28.06
N GLN A 37 23.60 7.50 27.70
CA GLN A 37 22.70 8.41 26.99
C GLN A 37 22.46 7.81 25.60
N GLU A 38 21.19 7.64 25.23
CA GLU A 38 20.79 7.18 23.90
C GLU A 38 21.40 8.11 22.83
N ASN A 39 21.99 7.53 21.80
CA ASN A 39 22.61 8.28 20.72
C ASN A 39 21.55 8.61 19.66
N ILE A 40 21.01 9.82 19.72
CA ILE A 40 19.97 10.30 18.80
C ILE A 40 20.66 11.08 17.67
N PRO A 41 20.45 10.73 16.39
CA PRO A 41 21.01 11.45 15.25
C PRO A 41 20.39 12.85 15.10
N ASP A 42 21.02 13.69 14.27
CA ASP A 42 20.54 15.06 14.03
C ASP A 42 19.24 15.06 13.19
N THR A 43 19.06 14.07 12.32
CA THR A 43 17.83 13.87 11.54
C THR A 43 17.33 12.43 11.65
N PHE A 44 16.00 12.25 11.76
CA PHE A 44 15.41 10.92 11.94
C PHE A 44 15.73 9.95 10.80
N SER A 45 15.79 10.45 9.56
CA SER A 45 16.12 9.65 8.38
C SER A 45 17.49 8.94 8.43
N GLU A 46 18.41 9.38 9.30
CA GLU A 46 19.70 8.72 9.51
C GLU A 46 19.55 7.32 10.12
N TYR A 47 18.45 7.04 10.82
CA TYR A 47 18.16 5.70 11.32
C TYR A 47 17.90 4.69 10.20
N PHE A 48 17.57 5.12 8.98
CA PHE A 48 17.11 4.21 7.92
C PHE A 48 18.27 3.51 7.19
N GLY A 49 19.51 3.98 7.40
CA GLY A 49 20.69 3.45 6.72
C GLY A 49 20.85 3.93 5.28
N ASN A 50 21.70 3.26 4.51
CA ASN A 50 22.02 3.66 3.13
C ASN A 50 20.89 3.32 2.15
N GLU A 51 20.96 3.90 0.95
CA GLU A 51 20.12 3.50 -0.17
C GLU A 51 20.54 2.14 -0.72
N ILE A 52 19.54 1.33 -1.05
CA ILE A 52 19.66 0.00 -1.64
C ILE A 52 18.57 -0.19 -2.71
N SER A 53 18.86 -1.05 -3.68
CA SER A 53 17.90 -1.47 -4.71
C SER A 53 17.22 -2.76 -4.27
N ARG A 54 15.89 -2.82 -4.36
CA ARG A 54 15.09 -4.00 -3.98
C ARG A 54 13.90 -4.21 -4.89
N ASP A 55 13.52 -5.47 -5.03
CA ASP A 55 12.35 -5.87 -5.78
C ASP A 55 11.17 -6.06 -4.82
N PHE A 56 9.99 -5.68 -5.27
CA PHE A 56 8.74 -5.74 -4.51
C PHE A 56 7.66 -6.42 -5.36
N LEU A 57 6.98 -7.37 -4.75
CA LEU A 57 5.82 -8.06 -5.30
C LEU A 57 4.74 -7.98 -4.24
N GLY A 58 3.56 -7.47 -4.58
CA GLY A 58 2.52 -7.34 -3.58
C GLY A 58 1.12 -7.48 -4.12
N THR A 59 0.19 -7.53 -3.17
CA THR A 59 -1.24 -7.64 -3.40
C THR A 59 -1.97 -6.52 -2.68
N VAL A 60 -2.97 -5.96 -3.33
CA VAL A 60 -3.88 -4.97 -2.75
C VAL A 60 -5.26 -5.59 -2.67
N ILE A 61 -5.86 -5.55 -1.47
CA ILE A 61 -7.13 -6.19 -1.18
C ILE A 61 -8.09 -5.26 -0.42
N ASP A 62 -9.38 -5.54 -0.48
CA ASP A 62 -10.40 -4.90 0.35
C ASP A 62 -10.56 -5.62 1.71
N LYS A 63 -11.47 -5.13 2.55
CA LYS A 63 -11.79 -5.73 3.87
C LYS A 63 -12.45 -7.11 3.79
N ASN A 64 -12.92 -7.53 2.61
CA ASN A 64 -13.49 -8.85 2.36
C ASN A 64 -12.44 -9.79 1.71
N HIS A 65 -11.18 -9.38 1.64
CA HIS A 65 -10.06 -10.07 0.99
C HIS A 65 -10.24 -10.25 -0.52
N ASN A 66 -11.08 -9.44 -1.17
CA ASN A 66 -11.15 -9.38 -2.62
C ASN A 66 -9.99 -8.54 -3.18
N PRO A 67 -9.42 -8.89 -4.33
CA PRO A 67 -8.38 -8.09 -4.98
C PRO A 67 -8.92 -6.72 -5.42
N ILE A 68 -8.08 -5.70 -5.30
CA ILE A 68 -8.36 -4.35 -5.80
C ILE A 68 -7.52 -4.10 -7.06
N GLU A 69 -8.19 -4.11 -8.21
CA GLU A 69 -7.62 -3.72 -9.51
C GLU A 69 -7.43 -2.21 -9.63
N GLY A 70 -6.41 -1.75 -10.35
CA GLY A 70 -6.27 -0.33 -10.70
C GLY A 70 -5.78 0.56 -9.55
N ALA A 71 -5.33 -0.01 -8.44
CA ALA A 71 -4.68 0.75 -7.37
C ALA A 71 -3.28 1.18 -7.80
N THR A 72 -2.96 2.45 -7.61
CA THR A 72 -1.64 3.01 -7.92
C THR A 72 -0.70 2.76 -6.75
N ILE A 73 0.40 2.06 -7.01
CA ILE A 73 1.45 1.75 -6.06
C ILE A 73 2.65 2.65 -6.31
N THR A 74 3.22 3.22 -5.24
CA THR A 74 4.45 4.02 -5.31
C THR A 74 5.49 3.53 -4.31
N ILE A 75 6.72 3.28 -4.77
CA ILE A 75 7.87 2.93 -3.93
C ILE A 75 9.07 3.78 -4.39
N GLY A 76 9.44 4.77 -3.57
CA GLY A 76 10.47 5.73 -3.97
C GLY A 76 10.02 6.55 -5.18
N SER A 77 10.74 6.46 -6.30
CA SER A 77 10.39 7.08 -7.59
C SER A 77 9.59 6.18 -8.53
N GLU A 78 9.48 4.89 -8.21
CA GLU A 78 8.86 3.91 -9.09
C GLU A 78 7.37 3.79 -8.79
N THR A 79 6.59 3.58 -9.84
CA THR A 79 5.14 3.39 -9.75
C THR A 79 4.70 2.14 -10.50
N ALA A 80 3.64 1.50 -10.02
CA ALA A 80 2.96 0.41 -10.71
C ALA A 80 1.45 0.51 -10.48
N THR A 81 0.66 -0.17 -11.29
CA THR A 81 -0.79 -0.31 -11.09
C THR A 81 -1.12 -1.77 -10.83
N THR A 82 -2.03 -2.04 -9.90
CA THR A 82 -2.47 -3.41 -9.65
C THR A 82 -3.32 -3.95 -10.80
N ASP A 83 -3.13 -5.22 -11.12
CA ASP A 83 -3.99 -5.93 -12.05
C ASP A 83 -5.26 -6.47 -11.37
N SER A 84 -6.06 -7.27 -12.08
CA SER A 84 -7.31 -7.81 -11.56
C SER A 84 -7.20 -8.83 -10.44
N ASN A 85 -6.00 -9.37 -10.22
CA ASN A 85 -5.68 -10.16 -9.05
C ASN A 85 -5.19 -9.27 -7.89
N GLY A 86 -5.24 -7.95 -8.05
CA GLY A 86 -4.73 -6.97 -7.10
C GLY A 86 -3.21 -6.96 -7.05
N VAL A 87 -2.51 -7.56 -8.02
CA VAL A 87 -1.07 -7.79 -7.96
C VAL A 87 -0.31 -6.62 -8.57
N PHE A 88 0.75 -6.18 -7.91
CA PHE A 88 1.73 -5.26 -8.46
C PHE A 88 3.15 -5.84 -8.37
N MET A 89 4.01 -5.40 -9.28
CA MET A 89 5.45 -5.68 -9.25
C MET A 89 6.22 -4.40 -9.49
N ILE A 90 7.25 -4.16 -8.68
CA ILE A 90 8.22 -3.08 -8.88
C ILE A 90 9.61 -3.67 -8.68
N ASN A 91 10.39 -3.72 -9.76
CA ASN A 91 11.76 -4.24 -9.74
C ASN A 91 12.74 -3.08 -9.58
N GLY A 92 13.76 -3.25 -8.74
CA GLY A 92 14.86 -2.30 -8.59
C GLY A 92 14.49 -0.97 -7.92
N ALA A 93 13.43 -0.93 -7.10
CA ALA A 93 13.07 0.28 -6.35
C ALA A 93 14.19 0.70 -5.40
N THR A 94 14.47 2.01 -5.36
CA THR A 94 15.44 2.58 -4.42
C THR A 94 14.78 2.83 -3.08
N VAL A 95 15.21 2.09 -2.05
CA VAL A 95 14.71 2.16 -0.66
C VAL A 95 15.87 2.27 0.33
N LYS A 96 15.61 2.42 1.63
CA LYS A 96 16.65 2.45 2.67
C LYS A 96 16.82 1.07 3.33
N GLN A 97 18.02 0.80 3.84
CA GLN A 97 18.38 -0.50 4.44
C GLN A 97 17.45 -0.97 5.56
N ARG A 98 16.91 -0.05 6.36
CA ARG A 98 16.00 -0.36 7.48
C ARG A 98 14.56 0.10 7.21
N PHE A 99 14.28 0.63 6.02
CA PHE A 99 12.99 1.26 5.73
C PHE A 99 12.67 1.33 4.23
N GLY A 100 11.69 0.54 3.79
CA GLY A 100 11.03 0.67 2.49
C GLY A 100 9.58 1.07 2.69
N TYR A 101 9.15 2.16 2.05
CA TYR A 101 7.81 2.71 2.15
C TYR A 101 7.06 2.49 0.83
N ILE A 102 5.88 1.86 0.93
CA ILE A 102 5.01 1.48 -0.17
C ILE A 102 3.68 2.19 0.02
N LYS A 103 3.30 3.06 -0.90
CA LYS A 103 2.00 3.73 -0.90
C LYS A 103 1.06 3.05 -1.88
N ALA A 104 -0.23 3.02 -1.54
CA ALA A 104 -1.32 2.53 -2.39
C ALA A 104 -2.44 3.56 -2.40
N GLU A 105 -2.81 4.02 -3.59
CA GLU A 105 -3.81 5.07 -3.80
C GLU A 105 -4.85 4.60 -4.82
N LYS A 106 -6.13 4.75 -4.48
CA LYS A 106 -7.27 4.46 -5.34
C LYS A 106 -8.47 5.28 -4.87
N ALA A 107 -9.12 5.99 -5.78
CA ALA A 107 -10.32 6.74 -5.42
C ALA A 107 -11.43 5.82 -4.88
N GLY A 108 -12.18 6.33 -3.90
CA GLY A 108 -13.13 5.55 -3.11
C GLY A 108 -12.53 4.87 -1.87
N TYR A 109 -11.22 4.91 -1.69
CA TYR A 109 -10.52 4.36 -0.53
C TYR A 109 -9.72 5.44 0.22
N ILE A 110 -9.54 5.23 1.52
CA ILE A 110 -8.61 5.97 2.38
C ILE A 110 -7.18 5.72 1.85
N HIS A 111 -6.30 6.72 1.93
CA HIS A 111 -4.90 6.52 1.55
C HIS A 111 -4.28 5.36 2.34
N ALA A 112 -3.79 4.35 1.62
CA ALA A 112 -3.22 3.15 2.22
C ALA A 112 -1.71 3.12 2.00
N SER A 113 -1.00 2.50 2.92
CA SER A 113 0.44 2.33 2.78
C SER A 113 0.95 1.20 3.66
N ARG A 114 2.12 0.67 3.35
CA ARG A 114 2.88 -0.24 4.21
C ARG A 114 4.34 0.15 4.23
N SER A 115 5.00 -0.17 5.33
CA SER A 115 6.45 -0.03 5.47
C SER A 115 7.03 -1.38 5.85
N VAL A 116 8.18 -1.71 5.29
CA VAL A 116 8.89 -2.97 5.55
C VAL A 116 10.36 -2.69 5.83
N VAL A 117 11.02 -3.60 6.55
CA VAL A 117 12.49 -3.66 6.60
C VAL A 117 12.93 -4.52 5.41
N PRO A 118 13.54 -3.96 4.35
CA PRO A 118 13.76 -4.72 3.14
C PRO A 118 14.81 -5.83 3.33
N SER A 119 14.47 -7.07 3.00
CA SER A 119 15.39 -8.22 3.00
C SER A 119 16.09 -8.37 1.64
N ASN A 120 17.00 -9.34 1.50
CA ASN A 120 17.57 -9.65 0.18
C ASN A 120 16.62 -10.53 -0.62
N GLY A 121 16.51 -10.30 -1.93
CA GLY A 121 15.51 -10.96 -2.76
C GLY A 121 14.22 -10.15 -2.87
N THR A 122 13.12 -10.81 -3.17
CA THR A 122 11.81 -10.17 -3.38
C THR A 122 11.14 -9.86 -2.06
N ASN A 123 10.71 -8.61 -1.87
CA ASN A 123 9.97 -8.18 -0.70
C ASN A 123 8.47 -8.34 -0.98
N LYS A 124 7.84 -9.28 -0.28
CA LYS A 124 6.41 -9.56 -0.43
C LYS A 124 5.58 -8.71 0.53
N VAL A 125 4.54 -8.05 0.02
CA VAL A 125 3.68 -7.17 0.83
C VAL A 125 2.21 -7.33 0.46
N THR A 126 1.35 -7.30 1.47
CA THR A 126 -0.11 -7.20 1.29
C THR A 126 -0.59 -5.91 1.92
N ILE A 127 -1.38 -5.14 1.17
CA ILE A 127 -1.95 -3.87 1.58
C ILE A 127 -3.47 -4.02 1.55
N MET A 128 -4.14 -3.82 2.69
CA MET A 128 -5.59 -3.75 2.73
C MET A 128 -6.02 -2.29 2.64
N MET A 129 -6.76 -1.93 1.59
CA MET A 129 -7.33 -0.59 1.47
C MET A 129 -8.70 -0.55 2.13
N LEU A 130 -8.94 0.53 2.88
CA LEU A 130 -10.20 0.76 3.58
C LEU A 130 -11.06 1.69 2.74
N GLU A 131 -12.31 1.30 2.48
CA GLU A 131 -13.27 2.17 1.78
C GLU A 131 -13.44 3.51 2.54
N ALA A 132 -13.51 4.61 1.78
CA ALA A 132 -13.72 5.96 2.29
C ALA A 132 -15.19 6.17 2.72
N THR A 133 -15.65 5.40 3.71
CA THR A 133 -17.04 5.43 4.18
C THR A 133 -17.31 6.71 4.97
N VAL A 134 -18.28 7.50 4.49
CA VAL A 134 -18.75 8.71 5.18
C VAL A 134 -19.59 8.33 6.40
N VAL A 135 -19.10 8.66 7.59
CA VAL A 135 -19.78 8.41 8.87
C VAL A 135 -20.77 9.53 9.20
N GLY A 136 -20.56 10.72 8.66
CA GLY A 136 -21.51 11.83 8.72
C GLY A 136 -20.99 13.06 7.99
N SER A 137 -21.84 14.08 7.87
CA SER A 137 -21.47 15.36 7.26
C SER A 137 -21.62 16.50 8.25
N VAL A 138 -20.73 17.48 8.16
CA VAL A 138 -20.73 18.71 8.97
C VAL A 138 -20.74 19.93 8.04
N THR A 139 -20.95 21.12 8.58
CA THR A 139 -21.00 22.37 7.78
C THR A 139 -20.03 23.38 8.38
N SER A 140 -19.29 24.09 7.52
CA SER A 140 -18.39 25.15 7.96
C SER A 140 -19.14 26.23 8.78
N GLY A 141 -18.41 26.86 9.71
CA GLY A 141 -18.91 27.89 10.62
C GLY A 141 -19.74 27.38 11.80
N SER A 142 -19.91 26.07 11.98
CA SER A 142 -20.64 25.47 13.11
C SER A 142 -19.83 24.41 13.84
N THR A 143 -19.87 24.43 15.17
CA THR A 143 -19.30 23.36 15.98
C THR A 143 -20.13 22.09 15.86
N SER A 144 -19.50 20.94 15.71
CA SER A 144 -20.19 19.65 15.60
C SER A 144 -19.37 18.51 16.22
N THR A 145 -19.98 17.34 16.32
CA THR A 145 -19.29 16.10 16.66
C THR A 145 -19.87 14.99 15.80
N VAL A 146 -19.01 14.23 15.14
CA VAL A 146 -19.38 13.01 14.41
C VAL A 146 -18.96 11.82 15.25
N THR A 147 -19.81 10.81 15.35
CA THR A 147 -19.57 9.60 16.16
C THR A 147 -19.92 8.38 15.33
N ALA A 148 -18.96 7.46 15.18
CA ALA A 148 -19.16 6.19 14.51
C ALA A 148 -19.92 5.20 15.38
N THR A 149 -20.32 4.07 14.78
CA THR A 149 -21.10 3.03 15.46
C THR A 149 -20.33 2.32 16.58
N ASP A 150 -19.00 2.29 16.50
CA ASP A 150 -18.11 1.76 17.55
C ASP A 150 -17.91 2.73 18.73
N GLY A 151 -18.42 3.96 18.62
CA GLY A 151 -18.28 5.00 19.63
C GLY A 151 -17.07 5.91 19.47
N SER A 152 -16.17 5.64 18.51
CA SER A 152 -15.14 6.59 18.12
C SER A 152 -15.76 7.89 17.62
N SER A 153 -15.10 9.01 17.87
CA SER A 153 -15.69 10.32 17.54
C SER A 153 -14.66 11.39 17.30
N VAL A 154 -15.03 12.38 16.49
CA VAL A 154 -14.24 13.59 16.20
C VAL A 154 -15.11 14.82 16.39
N SER A 155 -14.57 15.83 17.08
CA SER A 155 -15.22 17.14 17.23
C SER A 155 -14.71 18.14 16.20
N PHE A 156 -15.54 19.09 15.79
CA PHE A 156 -15.13 20.15 14.87
C PHE A 156 -15.51 21.51 15.43
N ASP A 157 -14.63 22.50 15.27
CA ASP A 157 -14.89 23.90 15.61
C ASP A 157 -15.64 24.65 14.47
N GLY A 158 -15.71 24.03 13.29
CA GLY A 158 -16.36 24.54 12.09
C GLY A 158 -15.42 25.24 11.10
N ASN A 159 -14.11 25.28 11.38
CA ASN A 159 -13.12 25.84 10.48
C ASN A 159 -12.35 24.73 9.77
N PHE A 160 -12.23 24.86 8.45
CA PHE A 160 -11.54 23.89 7.61
C PHE A 160 -10.65 24.61 6.60
N ILE A 161 -9.54 23.98 6.23
CA ILE A 161 -8.67 24.42 5.14
C ILE A 161 -8.59 23.35 4.07
N LYS A 162 -8.36 23.77 2.83
CA LYS A 162 -7.94 22.88 1.73
C LYS A 162 -6.45 22.57 1.86
N GLU A 163 -5.98 21.61 1.08
CA GLU A 163 -4.55 21.23 0.99
C GLU A 163 -3.62 22.42 0.68
N ASP A 164 -4.06 23.39 -0.13
CA ASP A 164 -3.29 24.60 -0.45
C ASP A 164 -3.24 25.64 0.69
N GLY A 165 -3.88 25.34 1.83
CA GLY A 165 -3.98 26.18 3.01
C GLY A 165 -5.06 27.27 2.94
N SER A 166 -5.83 27.35 1.85
CA SER A 166 -6.97 28.26 1.73
C SER A 166 -8.14 27.78 2.60
N THR A 167 -8.99 28.71 3.07
CA THR A 167 -10.16 28.38 3.88
C THR A 167 -11.23 27.69 3.05
N TYR A 168 -11.87 26.67 3.62
CA TYR A 168 -13.01 25.99 3.00
C TYR A 168 -14.33 26.41 3.64
N ASP A 169 -15.30 26.75 2.79
CA ASP A 169 -16.67 27.08 3.18
C ASP A 169 -17.66 26.16 2.45
N GLY A 170 -18.36 25.29 3.20
CA GLY A 170 -19.27 24.33 2.60
C GLY A 170 -19.66 23.16 3.50
N SER A 171 -20.26 22.15 2.89
CA SER A 171 -20.47 20.83 3.52
C SER A 171 -19.15 20.07 3.54
N VAL A 172 -18.89 19.36 4.63
CA VAL A 172 -17.71 18.51 4.80
C VAL A 172 -18.18 17.12 5.14
N ASP A 173 -17.84 16.16 4.31
CA ASP A 173 -18.03 14.75 4.61
C ASP A 173 -16.90 14.26 5.51
N VAL A 174 -17.25 13.52 6.56
CA VAL A 174 -16.33 13.01 7.57
C VAL A 174 -16.22 11.51 7.38
N ILE A 175 -15.04 11.08 6.93
CA ILE A 175 -14.64 9.69 6.81
C ILE A 175 -13.88 9.33 8.09
N LEU A 176 -14.36 8.30 8.77
CA LEU A 176 -13.85 7.90 10.08
C LEU A 176 -13.75 6.38 10.14
N HIS A 177 -12.56 5.86 10.40
CA HIS A 177 -12.34 4.42 10.56
C HIS A 177 -11.55 4.15 11.84
N HIS A 178 -12.14 3.36 12.75
CA HIS A 178 -11.44 2.84 13.91
C HIS A 178 -10.78 1.51 13.53
N LEU A 179 -9.46 1.39 13.74
CA LEU A 179 -8.76 0.12 13.58
C LEU A 179 -8.55 -0.46 14.99
N ASP A 180 -9.27 -1.54 15.27
CA ASP A 180 -9.22 -2.26 16.53
C ASP A 180 -8.01 -3.21 16.53
N PRO A 181 -7.06 -3.11 17.48
CA PRO A 181 -5.92 -4.01 17.52
C PRO A 181 -6.26 -5.49 17.79
N ALA A 182 -7.50 -5.80 18.19
CA ALA A 182 -7.99 -7.17 18.32
C ALA A 182 -8.56 -7.76 17.03
N ASP A 183 -8.67 -6.98 15.94
CA ASP A 183 -9.03 -7.46 14.61
C ASP A 183 -7.84 -8.22 13.97
N ASP A 184 -8.08 -9.44 13.50
CA ASP A 184 -7.05 -10.30 12.88
C ASP A 184 -6.46 -9.65 11.61
N ASP A 185 -7.24 -8.81 10.92
CA ASP A 185 -6.79 -8.08 9.72
C ASP A 185 -6.13 -6.74 10.05
N MET A 186 -6.16 -6.27 11.31
CA MET A 186 -5.58 -4.97 11.70
C MET A 186 -4.15 -4.77 11.19
N PRO A 187 -3.25 -5.77 11.26
CA PRO A 187 -1.89 -5.61 10.75
C PRO A 187 -1.82 -5.26 9.26
N MET A 188 -2.82 -5.59 8.43
CA MET A 188 -2.89 -5.26 7.00
C MET A 188 -3.57 -3.92 6.73
N GLN A 189 -4.46 -3.48 7.63
CA GLN A 189 -5.21 -2.22 7.54
C GLN A 189 -4.36 -1.00 7.93
N MET A 190 -3.42 -1.15 8.87
CA MET A 190 -2.64 -0.03 9.39
C MET A 190 -1.66 0.55 8.35
N PRO A 191 -1.48 1.89 8.32
CA PRO A 191 -0.52 2.52 7.44
C PRO A 191 0.92 2.26 7.90
N GLY A 192 1.82 2.15 6.93
CA GLY A 192 3.24 1.96 7.19
C GLY A 192 3.54 0.70 8.03
N MET A 193 4.27 0.90 9.11
CA MET A 193 4.49 -0.06 10.19
C MET A 193 4.53 0.69 11.52
N LEU A 194 4.44 -0.01 12.64
CA LEU A 194 4.48 0.56 13.99
C LEU A 194 5.90 1.01 14.40
N TYR A 195 6.48 1.91 13.61
CA TYR A 195 7.79 2.51 13.76
C TYR A 195 7.68 4.04 13.74
N ALA A 196 8.35 4.69 14.69
CA ALA A 196 8.02 6.05 15.06
C ALA A 196 9.22 6.91 15.47
N GLU A 197 9.05 8.22 15.30
CA GLU A 197 9.90 9.29 15.83
C GLU A 197 9.21 9.89 17.07
N ASN A 198 9.89 9.82 18.22
CA ASN A 198 9.38 10.44 19.45
C ASN A 198 9.69 11.96 19.51
N GLU A 199 9.19 12.68 20.52
CA GLU A 199 9.42 14.13 20.66
C GLU A 199 10.90 14.55 20.74
N ASN A 200 11.80 13.60 21.10
CA ASN A 200 13.24 13.85 21.16
C ASN A 200 13.97 13.49 19.85
N GLY A 201 13.25 13.02 18.82
CA GLY A 201 13.81 12.53 17.56
C GLY A 201 14.36 11.10 17.62
N ALA A 202 14.08 10.33 18.68
CA ALA A 202 14.59 8.97 18.84
C ALA A 202 13.66 7.92 18.22
N GLU A 203 14.24 6.85 17.67
CA GLU A 203 13.48 5.74 17.08
C GLU A 203 12.74 4.91 18.12
N ARG A 204 11.46 4.67 17.90
CA ARG A 204 10.62 3.82 18.72
C ARG A 204 9.88 2.83 17.85
N MET A 205 9.63 1.66 18.39
CA MET A 205 8.53 0.82 17.90
C MET A 205 7.32 1.07 18.78
N LEU A 206 6.14 0.80 18.24
CA LEU A 206 4.89 1.07 18.92
C LEU A 206 4.11 -0.22 19.18
N GLN A 207 3.45 -0.26 20.35
CA GLN A 207 2.38 -1.22 20.64
C GLN A 207 1.06 -0.46 20.66
N THR A 208 0.17 -0.79 19.73
CA THR A 208 -1.10 -0.09 19.57
C THR A 208 -2.19 -0.56 20.52
N LEU A 209 -2.93 0.41 21.08
CA LEU A 209 -4.15 0.19 21.84
C LEU A 209 -5.41 0.74 21.12
N GLY A 210 -5.25 1.21 19.88
CA GLY A 210 -6.34 1.70 19.02
C GLY A 210 -5.89 2.80 18.08
N MET A 211 -6.26 2.68 16.80
CA MET A 211 -6.04 3.70 15.77
C MET A 211 -7.36 4.32 15.29
N LEU A 212 -7.26 5.54 14.78
CA LEU A 212 -8.36 6.26 14.16
C LEU A 212 -7.86 6.94 12.89
N ALA A 213 -8.37 6.52 11.73
CA ALA A 213 -8.22 7.23 10.48
C ALA A 213 -9.29 8.32 10.40
N VAL A 214 -8.88 9.56 10.15
CA VAL A 214 -9.79 10.69 9.94
C VAL A 214 -9.44 11.37 8.62
N GLU A 215 -10.37 11.33 7.67
CA GLU A 215 -10.29 12.08 6.41
C GLU A 215 -11.53 12.98 6.27
N LEU A 216 -11.35 14.15 5.66
CA LEU A 216 -12.41 15.11 5.42
C LEU A 216 -12.47 15.45 3.94
N ARG A 217 -13.66 15.35 3.34
CA ARG A 217 -13.88 15.67 1.93
C ARG A 217 -14.84 16.84 1.76
N GLY A 218 -14.45 17.80 0.93
CA GLY A 218 -15.32 18.87 0.45
C GLY A 218 -16.32 18.38 -0.60
N SER A 219 -17.31 19.21 -0.93
CA SER A 219 -18.34 18.86 -1.90
C SER A 219 -17.82 18.69 -3.34
N GLY A 220 -16.63 19.23 -3.64
CA GLY A 220 -15.93 19.04 -4.91
C GLY A 220 -14.87 17.93 -4.85
N GLY A 221 -14.84 17.12 -3.79
CA GLY A 221 -13.82 16.08 -3.57
C GLY A 221 -12.53 16.58 -2.93
N GLU A 222 -12.46 17.86 -2.53
CA GLU A 222 -11.24 18.44 -1.95
C GLU A 222 -10.86 17.76 -0.63
N ASP A 223 -9.57 17.49 -0.44
CA ASP A 223 -9.04 17.11 0.86
C ASP A 223 -9.03 18.31 1.81
N LEU A 224 -9.61 18.10 2.99
CA LEU A 224 -9.76 19.14 4.00
C LEU A 224 -9.02 18.78 5.29
N ASN A 225 -8.53 19.79 5.99
CA ASN A 225 -7.88 19.63 7.29
C ASN A 225 -8.21 20.79 8.23
N LEU A 226 -7.68 20.75 9.45
CA LEU A 226 -7.79 21.82 10.44
C LEU A 226 -6.85 22.99 10.09
N PRO A 227 -7.29 24.26 10.26
CA PRO A 227 -6.40 25.41 10.16
C PRO A 227 -5.25 25.34 11.17
N GLU A 228 -4.10 25.93 10.83
CA GLU A 228 -2.97 26.02 11.75
C GLU A 228 -3.38 26.67 13.08
N GLY A 229 -3.09 25.98 14.19
CA GLY A 229 -3.43 26.42 15.55
C GLY A 229 -4.85 26.09 16.02
N SER A 230 -5.71 25.54 15.16
CA SER A 230 -6.95 24.88 15.59
C SER A 230 -6.66 23.49 16.16
N THR A 231 -7.61 22.97 16.94
CA THR A 231 -7.53 21.61 17.48
C THR A 231 -8.88 20.92 17.47
N SER A 232 -8.85 19.58 17.53
CA SER A 232 -10.02 18.72 17.61
C SER A 232 -9.89 17.70 18.74
N GLU A 233 -10.96 17.46 19.50
CA GLU A 233 -11.07 16.28 20.38
C GLU A 233 -11.38 15.03 19.55
N ILE A 234 -10.56 14.00 19.74
CA ILE A 234 -10.81 12.64 19.23
C ILE A 234 -11.05 11.67 20.38
N LYS A 235 -11.86 10.64 20.11
CA LYS A 235 -12.10 9.51 21.02
C LYS A 235 -11.84 8.21 20.31
N ILE A 236 -10.97 7.39 20.89
CA ILE A 236 -10.59 6.09 20.36
C ILE A 236 -10.97 5.01 21.39
N PRO A 237 -11.89 4.08 21.05
CA PRO A 237 -12.18 2.93 21.89
C PRO A 237 -10.95 2.08 22.17
N VAL A 238 -10.88 1.52 23.38
CA VAL A 238 -9.89 0.50 23.73
C VAL A 238 -10.62 -0.84 23.83
N ASP A 239 -10.13 -1.84 23.11
CA ASP A 239 -10.71 -3.17 23.18
C ASP A 239 -10.64 -3.74 24.61
N ALA A 240 -11.66 -4.50 24.98
CA ALA A 240 -11.79 -5.04 26.33
C ALA A 240 -10.63 -5.97 26.71
N SER A 241 -10.01 -6.65 25.73
CA SER A 241 -8.85 -7.52 25.94
C SER A 241 -7.58 -6.76 26.31
N LEU A 242 -7.48 -5.47 25.94
CA LEU A 242 -6.30 -4.61 26.15
C LEU A 242 -6.42 -3.69 27.37
N MET A 243 -7.61 -3.60 27.98
CA MET A 243 -7.87 -2.73 29.12
C MET A 243 -6.97 -2.97 30.34
N ASN A 244 -6.36 -4.16 30.47
CA ASN A 244 -5.45 -4.50 31.57
C ASN A 244 -4.05 -3.90 31.42
N ILE A 245 -3.62 -3.60 30.19
CA ILE A 245 -2.32 -2.99 29.88
C ILE A 245 -2.44 -1.50 29.54
N ALA A 246 -3.66 -1.00 29.34
CA ALA A 246 -3.96 0.40 29.03
C ALA A 246 -3.54 1.37 30.15
N PRO A 247 -2.53 2.23 29.97
CA PRO A 247 -2.18 3.26 30.96
C PRO A 247 -3.23 4.37 31.03
N ASN A 248 -3.28 5.09 32.16
CA ASN A 248 -4.22 6.21 32.33
C ASN A 248 -3.95 7.39 31.37
N THR A 249 -2.70 7.58 30.96
CA THR A 249 -2.27 8.55 29.96
C THR A 249 -1.38 7.86 28.96
N ILE A 250 -1.54 8.16 27.68
CA ILE A 250 -0.80 7.54 26.58
C ILE A 250 -0.38 8.61 25.57
N PRO A 251 0.84 8.55 24.99
CA PRO A 251 1.21 9.42 23.89
C PRO A 251 0.30 9.19 22.68
N LEU A 252 0.05 10.26 21.93
CA LEU A 252 -0.63 10.20 20.65
C LEU A 252 0.42 10.24 19.53
N TRP A 253 0.16 9.48 18.48
CA TRP A 253 1.05 9.40 17.32
C TRP A 253 0.24 9.63 16.05
N TYR A 254 0.67 10.58 15.22
CA TYR A 254 0.09 10.73 13.89
C TYR A 254 0.96 10.04 12.85
N PHE A 255 0.35 9.48 11.81
CA PHE A 255 1.09 8.95 10.68
C PHE A 255 1.47 10.09 9.73
N ASP A 256 2.76 10.25 9.45
CA ASP A 256 3.27 11.18 8.45
C ASP A 256 3.23 10.50 7.07
N GLU A 257 2.14 10.71 6.33
CA GLU A 257 1.91 10.06 5.02
C GLU A 257 2.97 10.39 3.96
N ALA A 258 3.66 11.53 4.11
CA ALA A 258 4.76 11.89 3.22
C ALA A 258 6.01 11.06 3.49
N ASN A 259 6.32 10.78 4.76
CA ASN A 259 7.56 10.11 5.16
C ASN A 259 7.38 8.62 5.54
N GLY A 260 6.16 8.16 5.77
CA GLY A 260 5.79 6.75 6.00
C GLY A 260 6.00 6.22 7.41
N TYR A 261 6.17 7.10 8.41
CA TYR A 261 6.41 6.72 9.81
C TYR A 261 5.57 7.56 10.78
N TRP A 262 5.39 7.03 11.99
CA TRP A 262 4.58 7.69 13.02
C TRP A 262 5.37 8.77 13.77
N LYS A 263 4.72 9.85 14.18
CA LYS A 263 5.35 10.95 14.92
C LYS A 263 4.57 11.25 16.18
N GLU A 264 5.27 11.37 17.30
CA GLU A 264 4.66 11.70 18.58
C GLU A 264 4.14 13.14 18.55
N GLU A 265 2.87 13.32 18.88
CA GLU A 265 2.28 14.63 19.09
C GLU A 265 1.15 14.57 20.12
N GLY A 266 1.40 15.11 21.31
CA GLY A 266 0.38 15.20 22.35
C GLY A 266 0.13 13.87 23.07
N GLN A 267 -1.00 13.81 23.77
CA GLN A 267 -1.36 12.65 24.60
C GLN A 267 -2.87 12.53 24.77
N ALA A 268 -3.33 11.32 25.05
CA ALA A 268 -4.71 11.02 25.41
C ALA A 268 -4.81 10.52 26.86
N THR A 269 -5.98 10.72 27.46
CA THR A 269 -6.31 10.20 28.79
C THR A 269 -7.41 9.16 28.70
N LEU A 270 -7.22 8.03 29.39
CA LEU A 270 -8.22 6.98 29.45
C LEU A 270 -9.43 7.44 30.27
N GLN A 271 -10.61 7.45 29.65
CA GLN A 271 -11.88 7.81 30.27
C GLN A 271 -12.90 6.69 30.04
N GLY A 272 -13.12 5.87 31.07
CA GLY A 272 -13.92 4.64 30.90
C GLY A 272 -13.13 3.62 30.09
N ASN A 273 -13.58 3.35 28.85
CA ASN A 273 -12.95 2.43 27.89
C ASN A 273 -12.50 3.15 26.61
N MET A 274 -12.29 4.47 26.67
CA MET A 274 -11.86 5.25 25.52
C MET A 274 -10.66 6.12 25.89
N TYR A 275 -9.69 6.23 25.00
CA TYR A 275 -8.70 7.29 25.03
C TYR A 275 -9.30 8.57 24.45
N VAL A 276 -9.23 9.65 25.22
CA VAL A 276 -9.72 10.98 24.83
C VAL A 276 -8.53 11.93 24.77
N GLY A 277 -8.29 12.50 23.59
CA GLY A 277 -7.15 13.36 23.32
C GLY A 277 -7.50 14.52 22.40
N THR A 278 -6.54 15.42 22.19
CA THR A 278 -6.70 16.59 21.33
C THR A 278 -5.61 16.59 20.27
N VAL A 279 -6.00 16.76 19.00
CA VAL A 279 -5.12 16.71 17.82
C VAL A 279 -5.13 18.05 17.10
N SER A 280 -4.05 18.38 16.39
CA SER A 280 -3.91 19.65 15.66
C SER A 280 -4.19 19.53 14.15
N HIS A 281 -4.24 18.31 13.63
CA HIS A 281 -4.56 17.99 12.23
C HIS A 281 -5.18 16.59 12.14
N PHE A 282 -5.71 16.25 10.97
CA PHE A 282 -6.22 14.91 10.66
C PHE A 282 -5.25 14.15 9.75
N SER A 283 -5.14 12.86 10.06
CA SER A 283 -4.48 11.76 9.34
C SER A 283 -4.88 10.47 10.09
N PHE A 284 -4.07 9.42 10.05
CA PHE A 284 -4.16 8.35 11.02
C PHE A 284 -3.57 8.78 12.37
N TRP A 285 -4.34 8.56 13.44
CA TRP A 285 -3.92 8.79 14.82
C TRP A 285 -3.93 7.50 15.62
N ASN A 286 -2.95 7.33 16.49
CA ASN A 286 -2.75 6.10 17.23
C ASN A 286 -2.47 6.35 18.73
N CYS A 287 -2.99 5.48 19.59
CA CYS A 287 -2.79 5.51 21.04
C CYS A 287 -1.83 4.39 21.45
N ASP A 288 -0.52 4.70 21.50
CA ASP A 288 0.49 3.65 21.56
C ASP A 288 1.46 3.75 22.73
N ILE A 289 1.86 2.58 23.21
CA ILE A 289 2.94 2.43 24.17
C ILE A 289 4.26 2.30 23.39
N PRO A 290 5.21 3.24 23.54
CA PRO A 290 6.47 3.17 22.83
C PRO A 290 7.45 2.18 23.50
N ALA A 291 8.28 1.54 22.68
CA ALA A 291 9.40 0.72 23.11
C ALA A 291 10.67 1.05 22.31
N GLU A 292 11.84 0.80 22.90
CA GLU A 292 13.10 0.80 22.14
C GLU A 292 13.06 -0.30 21.09
N ALA A 293 13.46 0.03 19.85
CA ALA A 293 13.37 -0.88 18.72
C ALA A 293 14.76 -1.42 18.33
N ILE A 294 14.82 -2.68 17.91
CA ILE A 294 15.93 -3.22 17.13
C ILE A 294 15.38 -3.95 15.91
N THR A 295 16.17 -4.07 14.86
CA THR A 295 15.84 -4.92 13.71
C THR A 295 16.29 -6.36 13.99
N LEU A 296 15.39 -7.33 13.78
CA LEU A 296 15.70 -8.75 13.80
C LEU A 296 15.39 -9.35 12.43
N CYS A 297 16.41 -9.94 11.79
CA CYS A 297 16.25 -10.74 10.58
C CYS A 297 16.31 -12.23 10.91
N ILE A 298 15.37 -13.00 10.36
CA ILE A 298 15.23 -14.43 10.58
C ILE A 298 15.36 -15.12 9.24
N THR A 299 16.24 -16.12 9.16
CA THR A 299 16.29 -17.07 8.04
C THR A 299 15.75 -18.42 8.50
N THR A 300 14.72 -18.93 7.83
CA THR A 300 14.16 -20.25 8.13
C THR A 300 14.70 -21.31 7.16
N THR A 301 15.11 -22.46 7.70
CA THR A 301 15.57 -23.62 6.91
C THR A 301 14.95 -24.92 7.42
N ASP A 302 14.95 -25.97 6.60
CA ASP A 302 14.72 -27.34 7.06
C ASP A 302 15.98 -27.95 7.73
N GLU A 303 15.91 -29.22 8.13
CA GLU A 303 17.02 -29.97 8.74
C GLU A 303 18.20 -30.22 7.76
N ASP A 304 17.97 -30.14 6.45
CA ASP A 304 18.97 -30.28 5.40
C ASP A 304 19.61 -28.94 4.99
N ASN A 305 19.22 -27.82 5.63
CA ASN A 305 19.62 -26.44 5.35
C ASN A 305 19.10 -25.87 4.02
N VAL A 306 17.95 -26.36 3.55
CA VAL A 306 17.20 -25.75 2.45
C VAL A 306 16.35 -24.61 3.01
N SER A 307 16.41 -23.44 2.38
CA SER A 307 15.59 -22.29 2.78
C SER A 307 14.10 -22.58 2.61
N LEU A 308 13.29 -22.15 3.58
CA LEU A 308 11.84 -22.29 3.56
C LEU A 308 11.20 -20.94 3.20
N ALA A 309 10.78 -20.81 1.94
CA ALA A 309 10.07 -19.64 1.45
C ALA A 309 8.57 -19.69 1.79
N ASN A 310 7.92 -18.52 1.76
CA ASN A 310 6.48 -18.35 1.96
C ASN A 310 5.98 -18.88 3.33
N MET A 311 6.84 -18.85 4.36
CA MET A 311 6.51 -19.24 5.73
C MET A 311 6.03 -18.03 6.53
N VAL A 312 5.02 -18.20 7.39
CA VAL A 312 4.72 -17.18 8.42
C VAL A 312 5.68 -17.36 9.56
N VAL A 313 6.34 -16.26 9.92
CA VAL A 313 7.08 -16.12 11.15
C VAL A 313 6.35 -15.14 12.04
N SER A 314 6.02 -15.55 13.27
CA SER A 314 5.53 -14.64 14.30
C SER A 314 6.56 -14.46 15.40
N ILE A 315 6.61 -13.26 15.96
CA ILE A 315 7.44 -12.94 17.12
C ILE A 315 6.56 -12.28 18.16
N THR A 316 6.48 -12.88 19.34
CA THR A 316 5.68 -12.37 20.46
C THR A 316 6.58 -11.91 21.61
N SER A 317 6.45 -10.64 21.99
CA SER A 317 6.83 -10.15 23.32
C SER A 317 5.61 -10.27 24.24
N THR A 318 5.82 -10.79 25.45
CA THR A 318 4.75 -10.81 26.47
C THR A 318 4.30 -9.43 26.91
N THR A 319 5.12 -8.41 26.63
CA THR A 319 4.89 -7.02 27.01
C THR A 319 4.28 -6.24 25.86
N PHE A 320 4.86 -6.35 24.66
CA PHE A 320 4.56 -5.47 23.52
C PHE A 320 3.73 -6.13 22.41
N GLY A 321 3.29 -7.38 22.59
CA GLY A 321 2.42 -8.07 21.65
C GLY A 321 3.16 -8.86 20.58
N THR A 322 2.47 -9.16 19.48
CA THR A 322 2.97 -10.03 18.40
C THR A 322 3.12 -9.25 17.10
N THR A 323 4.19 -9.53 16.37
CA THR A 323 4.37 -9.11 14.97
C THR A 323 4.55 -10.33 14.07
N TYR A 324 4.30 -10.17 12.78
CA TYR A 324 4.31 -11.23 11.77
C TYR A 324 5.05 -10.80 10.52
N GLY A 325 5.57 -11.77 9.78
CA GLY A 325 6.09 -11.55 8.44
C GLY A 325 6.22 -12.86 7.66
N TYR A 326 6.46 -12.72 6.36
CA TYR A 326 6.57 -13.84 5.44
C TYR A 326 8.01 -13.97 4.96
N THR A 327 8.51 -15.20 4.93
CA THR A 327 9.83 -15.47 4.37
C THR A 327 9.80 -15.39 2.85
N ASN A 328 10.82 -14.76 2.27
CA ASN A 328 11.01 -14.69 0.83
C ASN A 328 11.64 -15.96 0.26
N GLU A 329 12.03 -15.95 -1.01
CA GLU A 329 12.66 -17.09 -1.71
C GLU A 329 13.97 -17.57 -1.04
N ASN A 330 14.63 -16.70 -0.27
CA ASN A 330 15.84 -17.03 0.49
C ASN A 330 15.53 -17.57 1.90
N GLY A 331 14.25 -17.69 2.25
CA GLY A 331 13.80 -18.04 3.61
C GLY A 331 13.95 -16.88 4.60
N GLU A 332 14.18 -15.65 4.14
CA GLU A 332 14.50 -14.47 4.96
C GLU A 332 13.28 -13.58 5.20
N VAL A 333 13.12 -13.11 6.44
CA VAL A 333 12.17 -12.07 6.84
C VAL A 333 12.82 -11.15 7.88
N CYS A 334 12.62 -9.84 7.76
CA CYS A 334 13.17 -8.84 8.68
C CYS A 334 12.07 -7.92 9.21
N GLY A 335 12.21 -7.48 10.46
CA GLY A 335 11.28 -6.53 11.06
C GLY A 335 11.79 -5.94 12.37
N TYR A 336 11.05 -4.96 12.89
CA TYR A 336 11.33 -4.37 14.19
C TYR A 336 10.73 -5.20 15.32
N VAL A 337 11.50 -5.36 16.40
CA VAL A 337 11.10 -6.05 17.63
C VAL A 337 11.60 -5.25 18.85
N PRO A 338 11.00 -5.43 20.03
CA PRO A 338 11.39 -4.63 21.19
C PRO A 338 12.77 -5.05 21.70
N SER A 339 13.61 -4.06 21.96
CA SER A 339 14.93 -4.24 22.54
C SER A 339 14.82 -4.84 23.94
N ASN A 340 15.79 -5.68 24.29
CA ASN A 340 15.99 -6.28 25.59
C ASN A 340 14.81 -7.15 26.10
N GLU A 341 13.96 -7.64 25.20
CA GLU A 341 12.85 -8.55 25.52
C GLU A 341 13.20 -10.01 25.24
N SER A 342 12.63 -10.92 26.04
CA SER A 342 12.59 -12.34 25.68
C SER A 342 11.44 -12.56 24.70
N LEU A 343 11.74 -13.07 23.51
CA LEU A 343 10.77 -13.17 22.41
C LEU A 343 10.42 -14.65 22.15
N ILE A 344 9.15 -14.93 21.91
CA ILE A 344 8.68 -16.25 21.44
C ILE A 344 8.58 -16.18 19.92
N LEU A 345 9.39 -16.98 19.24
CA LEU A 345 9.38 -17.12 17.79
C LEU A 345 8.58 -18.36 17.41
N ASN A 346 7.63 -18.21 16.50
CA ASN A 346 6.90 -19.33 15.91
C ASN A 346 7.04 -19.31 14.39
N VAL A 347 7.10 -20.49 13.79
CA VAL A 347 7.06 -20.68 12.33
C VAL A 347 5.84 -21.54 11.99
N TYR A 348 4.99 -21.07 11.08
CA TYR A 348 3.72 -21.74 10.72
C TYR A 348 3.66 -22.12 9.23
N SER A 349 2.82 -23.13 8.93
CA SER A 349 2.41 -23.50 7.56
C SER A 349 1.20 -22.69 7.04
N TYR A 350 0.99 -21.48 7.58
CA TYR A 350 -0.12 -20.58 7.21
C TYR A 350 -1.51 -21.24 7.40
N ASP A 351 -1.77 -21.83 8.57
CA ASP A 351 -3.04 -22.46 8.99
C ASP A 351 -3.62 -23.55 8.08
N MET A 352 -2.91 -23.96 7.03
CA MET A 352 -3.44 -24.94 6.07
C MET A 352 -3.39 -26.36 6.59
N CYS A 353 -2.31 -26.71 7.29
CA CYS A 353 -2.14 -28.03 7.89
C CYS A 353 -2.45 -28.00 9.40
N GLY A 354 -3.21 -26.98 9.83
CA GLY A 354 -3.59 -26.66 11.19
C GLY A 354 -2.90 -25.41 11.75
N ASP A 355 -3.50 -24.84 12.78
CA ASP A 355 -3.09 -23.57 13.41
C ASP A 355 -1.89 -23.72 14.35
N ALA A 356 -1.35 -24.93 14.49
CA ALA A 356 -0.22 -25.20 15.37
C ALA A 356 1.09 -24.78 14.68
N PRO A 357 2.01 -24.10 15.41
CA PRO A 357 3.31 -23.78 14.87
C PRO A 357 4.11 -25.06 14.57
N LEU A 358 4.80 -25.06 13.44
CA LEU A 358 5.74 -26.14 13.05
C LEU A 358 6.98 -26.13 13.94
N HIS A 359 7.37 -24.94 14.38
CA HIS A 359 8.47 -24.71 15.28
C HIS A 359 8.15 -23.56 16.23
N THR A 360 8.54 -23.72 17.49
CA THR A 360 8.46 -22.68 18.51
C THR A 360 9.76 -22.67 19.30
N GLU A 361 10.36 -21.50 19.44
CA GLU A 361 11.52 -21.31 20.33
C GLU A 361 11.50 -19.94 21.03
N THR A 362 12.36 -19.79 22.03
CA THR A 362 12.56 -18.52 22.73
C THR A 362 13.90 -17.93 22.31
N VAL A 363 13.88 -16.69 21.81
CA VAL A 363 15.06 -15.97 21.31
C VAL A 363 15.26 -14.66 22.09
N GLY A 364 16.46 -14.09 21.97
CA GLY A 364 16.85 -12.88 22.70
C GLY A 364 17.25 -13.15 24.16
N PRO A 365 17.37 -12.09 24.99
CA PRO A 365 17.15 -10.68 24.65
C PRO A 365 18.23 -10.11 23.72
N PHE A 366 17.81 -9.35 22.72
CA PHE A 366 18.70 -8.61 21.80
C PHE A 366 18.71 -7.13 22.17
N THR A 367 19.88 -6.49 22.15
CA THR A 367 20.03 -5.06 22.47
C THR A 367 20.62 -4.25 21.31
N VAL A 368 20.83 -4.91 20.16
CA VAL A 368 21.32 -4.34 18.90
C VAL A 368 20.69 -5.11 17.76
N ASP A 369 20.62 -4.50 16.58
CA ASP A 369 20.18 -5.17 15.35
C ASP A 369 20.90 -6.52 15.17
N SER A 370 20.14 -7.57 14.89
CA SER A 370 20.61 -8.96 14.92
C SER A 370 20.03 -9.78 13.77
N SER A 371 20.71 -10.89 13.44
CA SER A 371 20.22 -11.86 12.47
C SER A 371 20.40 -13.27 13.01
N ILE A 372 19.41 -14.14 12.84
CA ILE A 372 19.42 -15.52 13.31
C ILE A 372 18.92 -16.48 12.24
N THR A 373 19.32 -17.74 12.35
CA THR A 373 18.80 -18.84 11.52
C THR A 373 18.01 -19.80 12.40
N VAL A 374 16.82 -20.17 11.94
CA VAL A 374 15.89 -21.07 12.62
C VAL A 374 15.71 -22.32 11.77
N THR A 375 15.96 -23.49 12.37
CA THR A 375 15.76 -24.77 11.71
C THR A 375 14.39 -25.33 12.09
N VAL A 376 13.51 -25.46 11.11
CA VAL A 376 12.17 -26.05 11.23
C VAL A 376 12.30 -27.57 11.12
N PRO A 377 11.90 -28.35 12.15
CA PRO A 377 11.96 -29.81 12.10
C PRO A 377 11.01 -30.40 11.05
N ASP A 378 11.36 -31.58 10.54
CA ASP A 378 10.50 -32.35 9.66
C ASP A 378 9.16 -32.67 10.33
N ASN A 379 8.07 -32.49 9.59
CA ASN A 379 6.72 -32.81 10.03
C ASN A 379 6.09 -33.83 9.06
N PRO A 380 5.62 -35.01 9.53
CA PRO A 380 5.09 -36.05 8.65
C PRO A 380 3.80 -35.67 7.92
N ASP A 381 3.05 -34.71 8.44
CA ASP A 381 1.78 -34.25 7.85
C ASP A 381 2.00 -33.12 6.83
N ILE A 382 3.24 -32.64 6.69
CA ILE A 382 3.61 -31.52 5.85
C ILE A 382 4.73 -31.93 4.89
N ILE A 383 4.57 -31.55 3.63
CA ILE A 383 5.51 -31.88 2.57
C ILE A 383 5.97 -30.56 1.96
N GLN A 384 7.29 -30.37 1.93
CA GLN A 384 7.89 -29.29 1.15
C GLN A 384 7.80 -29.63 -0.34
N GLU A 385 7.33 -28.67 -1.12
CA GLU A 385 7.20 -28.77 -2.57
C GLU A 385 7.84 -27.59 -3.26
N THR A 386 8.54 -27.90 -4.34
CA THR A 386 9.01 -26.92 -5.31
C THR A 386 8.23 -27.14 -6.61
N VAL A 387 7.53 -26.11 -7.07
CA VAL A 387 6.84 -26.11 -8.37
C VAL A 387 7.65 -25.27 -9.35
N VAL A 388 8.08 -25.88 -10.45
CA VAL A 388 8.86 -25.22 -11.50
C VAL A 388 8.18 -25.32 -12.84
N GLY A 389 8.43 -24.32 -13.70
CA GLY A 389 7.99 -24.36 -15.08
C GLY A 389 8.59 -23.25 -15.91
N THR A 390 8.16 -23.21 -17.17
CA THR A 390 8.48 -22.11 -18.09
C THR A 390 7.20 -21.38 -18.46
N PHE A 391 7.20 -20.06 -18.37
CA PHE A 391 6.14 -19.18 -18.82
C PHE A 391 6.56 -18.41 -20.06
N ASN A 392 5.84 -18.68 -21.16
CA ASN A 392 6.09 -18.06 -22.45
C ASN A 392 4.94 -17.14 -22.87
N THR A 393 5.25 -16.16 -23.71
CA THR A 393 4.25 -15.42 -24.48
C THR A 393 3.51 -16.37 -25.45
N CYS A 394 2.39 -15.95 -26.02
CA CYS A 394 1.67 -16.73 -27.04
C CYS A 394 2.57 -17.16 -28.22
N ASP A 395 3.57 -16.35 -28.57
CA ASP A 395 4.51 -16.60 -29.67
C ASP A 395 5.65 -17.57 -29.30
N GLY A 396 5.68 -18.06 -28.05
CA GLY A 396 6.68 -18.98 -27.55
C GLY A 396 7.99 -18.32 -27.12
N ASN A 397 8.02 -17.00 -26.99
CA ASN A 397 9.15 -16.28 -26.37
C ASN A 397 9.03 -16.34 -24.84
N ALA A 398 10.14 -16.21 -24.12
CA ALA A 398 10.10 -16.14 -22.66
C ALA A 398 9.42 -14.85 -22.19
N VAL A 399 8.53 -14.94 -21.20
CA VAL A 399 7.98 -13.75 -20.52
C VAL A 399 9.07 -13.13 -19.68
N THR A 400 9.28 -11.82 -19.84
CA THR A 400 10.35 -11.08 -19.15
C THR A 400 9.86 -10.26 -17.97
N ASP A 401 8.56 -9.96 -17.93
CA ASP A 401 7.91 -9.24 -16.85
C ASP A 401 6.48 -9.77 -16.67
N GLY A 402 6.23 -10.35 -15.50
CA GLY A 402 5.03 -11.12 -15.23
C GLY A 402 5.19 -11.98 -13.97
N TYR A 403 4.10 -12.60 -13.53
CA TYR A 403 4.11 -13.45 -12.35
C TYR A 403 3.32 -14.74 -12.58
N VAL A 404 3.58 -15.72 -11.71
CA VAL A 404 2.78 -16.94 -11.59
C VAL A 404 2.08 -16.95 -10.24
N ARG A 405 0.78 -17.24 -10.28
CA ARG A 405 -0.09 -17.40 -9.13
C ARG A 405 -0.44 -18.88 -8.98
N LEU A 406 -0.02 -19.46 -7.88
CA LEU A 406 -0.36 -20.82 -7.48
C LEU A 406 -1.45 -20.79 -6.41
N SER A 407 -2.60 -21.37 -6.72
CA SER A 407 -3.69 -21.53 -5.76
C SER A 407 -3.68 -22.96 -5.19
N TYR A 408 -3.63 -23.05 -3.86
CA TYR A 408 -3.63 -24.31 -3.13
C TYR A 408 -4.60 -24.22 -1.94
N GLY A 409 -5.73 -24.92 -2.02
CA GLY A 409 -6.82 -24.74 -1.06
C GLY A 409 -7.37 -23.31 -1.12
N TYR A 410 -7.30 -22.59 0.00
CA TYR A 410 -7.65 -21.15 0.09
C TYR A 410 -6.43 -20.23 -0.01
N GLN A 411 -5.22 -20.80 -0.09
CA GLN A 411 -3.99 -20.01 -0.17
C GLN A 411 -3.65 -19.68 -1.61
N THR A 412 -2.99 -18.54 -1.75
CA THR A 412 -2.41 -18.07 -3.01
C THR A 412 -0.94 -17.77 -2.77
N PHE A 413 -0.08 -18.36 -3.59
CA PHE A 413 1.34 -18.06 -3.65
C PHE A 413 1.61 -17.34 -4.96
N ILE A 414 2.34 -16.23 -4.89
CA ILE A 414 2.66 -15.42 -6.07
C ILE A 414 4.17 -15.26 -6.09
N ASP A 415 4.79 -15.56 -7.22
CA ASP A 415 6.21 -15.33 -7.49
C ASP A 415 6.41 -14.77 -8.90
N ALA A 416 7.40 -13.89 -9.02
CA ALA A 416 7.74 -13.24 -10.28
C ALA A 416 8.40 -14.23 -11.26
N VAL A 417 8.23 -13.96 -12.55
CA VAL A 417 8.85 -14.73 -13.63
C VAL A 417 10.18 -14.07 -14.02
N THR A 418 11.25 -14.86 -14.06
CA THR A 418 12.58 -14.39 -14.46
C THR A 418 12.99 -15.07 -15.76
N ASN A 419 13.04 -14.31 -16.86
CA ASN A 419 13.40 -14.82 -18.19
C ASN A 419 12.58 -16.07 -18.60
N GLY A 420 11.28 -16.04 -18.32
CA GLY A 420 10.34 -17.12 -18.59
C GLY A 420 10.45 -18.29 -17.63
N GLU A 421 11.37 -18.31 -16.66
CA GLU A 421 11.42 -19.35 -15.63
C GLU A 421 10.74 -18.86 -14.35
N PHE A 422 10.04 -19.75 -13.67
CA PHE A 422 9.49 -19.49 -12.35
C PHE A 422 9.70 -20.71 -11.44
N GLU A 423 9.84 -20.42 -10.16
CA GLU A 423 9.95 -21.41 -9.09
C GLU A 423 9.12 -20.93 -7.91
N ILE A 424 8.14 -21.75 -7.50
CA ILE A 424 7.31 -21.49 -6.33
C ILE A 424 7.61 -22.57 -5.30
N ASN A 425 8.14 -22.16 -4.16
CA ASN A 425 8.37 -23.03 -3.01
C ASN A 425 7.22 -22.86 -2.02
N LEU A 426 6.61 -23.97 -1.60
CA LEU A 426 5.55 -23.97 -0.60
C LEU A 426 5.59 -25.21 0.28
N LEU A 427 4.92 -25.14 1.42
CA LEU A 427 4.57 -26.30 2.21
C LEU A 427 3.13 -26.71 1.90
N ARG A 428 2.90 -28.00 1.70
CA ARG A 428 1.56 -28.56 1.51
C ARG A 428 1.24 -29.66 2.50
N CYS A 429 -0.03 -29.79 2.83
CA CYS A 429 -0.51 -30.90 3.64
C CYS A 429 -0.41 -32.23 2.89
N SER A 430 -0.07 -33.30 3.61
CA SER A 430 0.14 -34.63 3.04
C SER A 430 -1.12 -35.25 2.42
N ASP A 431 -2.30 -34.79 2.83
CA ASP A 431 -3.62 -35.30 2.41
C ASP A 431 -4.25 -34.54 1.23
N ASN A 432 -3.67 -33.42 0.79
CA ASN A 432 -4.09 -32.68 -0.38
C ASN A 432 -2.93 -32.56 -1.38
N ASN A 433 -3.19 -32.98 -2.61
CA ASN A 433 -2.17 -33.13 -3.65
C ASN A 433 -2.52 -32.40 -4.95
N THR A 434 -3.49 -31.48 -4.94
CA THR A 434 -3.94 -30.73 -6.12
C THR A 434 -3.76 -29.24 -5.92
N PHE A 435 -3.34 -28.54 -6.97
CA PHE A 435 -3.21 -27.08 -7.01
C PHE A 435 -3.62 -26.55 -8.38
N ALA A 436 -3.80 -25.25 -8.50
CA ALA A 436 -4.03 -24.56 -9.77
C ALA A 436 -2.98 -23.48 -10.02
N ILE A 437 -2.73 -23.19 -11.30
CA ILE A 437 -1.81 -22.14 -11.74
C ILE A 437 -2.54 -21.20 -12.69
N GLU A 438 -2.36 -19.91 -12.45
CA GLU A 438 -2.65 -18.81 -13.36
C GLU A 438 -1.37 -17.98 -13.53
N ALA A 439 -1.15 -17.40 -14.70
CA ALA A 439 0.02 -16.56 -14.94
C ALA A 439 -0.35 -15.34 -15.78
N SER A 440 0.32 -14.22 -15.52
CA SER A 440 0.06 -12.92 -16.14
C SER A 440 1.35 -12.37 -16.76
N ASP A 441 1.30 -12.03 -18.05
CA ASP A 441 2.36 -11.37 -18.82
C ASP A 441 2.04 -9.88 -18.95
N TYR A 442 2.79 -9.06 -18.21
CA TYR A 442 2.56 -7.62 -18.11
C TYR A 442 3.04 -6.88 -19.36
N VAL A 443 3.97 -7.46 -20.12
CA VAL A 443 4.49 -6.82 -21.34
C VAL A 443 3.48 -6.91 -22.47
N ASN A 444 2.85 -8.07 -22.62
CA ASN A 444 1.93 -8.34 -23.73
C ASN A 444 0.45 -8.24 -23.34
N LEU A 445 0.14 -8.01 -22.05
CA LEU A 445 -1.22 -7.98 -21.51
C LEU A 445 -1.97 -9.28 -21.85
N GLN A 446 -1.34 -10.40 -21.52
CA GLN A 446 -1.87 -11.73 -21.79
C GLN A 446 -1.86 -12.58 -20.52
N VAL A 447 -2.83 -13.46 -20.39
CA VAL A 447 -2.94 -14.37 -19.23
C VAL A 447 -3.06 -15.82 -19.67
N THR A 448 -2.92 -16.74 -18.72
CA THR A 448 -3.35 -18.13 -18.88
C THR A 448 -4.75 -18.33 -18.31
N ASP A 449 -5.42 -19.41 -18.71
CA ASP A 449 -6.53 -19.94 -17.92
C ASP A 449 -6.02 -20.45 -16.55
N SER A 450 -6.95 -20.75 -15.64
CA SER A 450 -6.67 -21.52 -14.43
C SER A 450 -6.42 -23.00 -14.78
N ILE A 451 -5.18 -23.45 -14.66
CA ILE A 451 -4.76 -24.81 -15.03
C ILE A 451 -4.53 -25.64 -13.77
N SER A 452 -5.28 -26.73 -13.62
CA SER A 452 -5.13 -27.64 -12.48
C SER A 452 -4.01 -28.67 -12.68
N TYR A 453 -3.23 -28.87 -11.62
CA TYR A 453 -2.12 -29.83 -11.56
C TYR A 453 -2.20 -30.69 -10.29
N THR A 454 -1.33 -31.70 -10.23
CA THR A 454 -1.09 -32.50 -9.04
C THR A 454 0.38 -32.48 -8.68
N PHE A 455 0.71 -32.38 -7.39
CA PHE A 455 2.11 -32.39 -6.95
C PHE A 455 2.79 -33.73 -7.23
N THR A 456 4.08 -33.64 -7.57
CA THR A 456 5.04 -34.74 -7.70
C THR A 456 6.25 -34.43 -6.81
N THR A 457 6.19 -34.90 -5.56
CA THR A 457 7.19 -34.56 -4.53
C THR A 457 8.60 -35.04 -4.83
N PRO A 458 9.65 -34.26 -4.51
CA PRO A 458 9.63 -32.90 -3.94
C PRO A 458 9.63 -31.77 -5.00
N LEU A 459 9.69 -32.14 -6.28
CA LEU A 459 9.84 -31.22 -7.40
C LEU A 459 8.77 -31.50 -8.46
N THR A 460 7.78 -30.62 -8.51
CA THR A 460 6.71 -30.66 -9.49
C THR A 460 7.06 -29.78 -10.69
N ASN A 461 7.54 -30.39 -11.77
CA ASN A 461 7.75 -29.67 -13.03
C ASN A 461 6.45 -29.69 -13.85
N ILE A 462 5.82 -28.54 -14.05
CA ILE A 462 4.56 -28.41 -14.80
C ILE A 462 4.77 -28.21 -16.30
N GLY A 463 6.01 -28.12 -16.76
CA GLY A 463 6.37 -27.88 -18.15
C GLY A 463 6.22 -26.42 -18.54
N THR A 464 5.80 -26.19 -19.79
CA THR A 464 5.61 -24.85 -20.34
C THR A 464 4.14 -24.48 -20.33
N ILE A 465 3.84 -23.33 -19.73
CA ILE A 465 2.55 -22.63 -19.86
C ILE A 465 2.74 -21.41 -20.76
N SER A 466 1.68 -20.96 -21.43
CA SER A 466 1.77 -19.83 -22.36
C SER A 466 0.58 -18.90 -22.23
N ALA A 467 0.86 -17.60 -22.19
CA ALA A 467 -0.15 -16.55 -22.13
C ALA A 467 -0.76 -16.37 -23.54
N CYS A 468 -1.72 -17.22 -23.90
CA CYS A 468 -2.35 -17.20 -25.22
C CYS A 468 -3.71 -16.51 -25.21
N ASN A 469 -4.26 -16.24 -24.03
CA ASN A 469 -5.51 -15.52 -23.88
C ASN A 469 -5.17 -14.04 -23.84
N ALA A 470 -5.46 -13.35 -24.96
CA ALA A 470 -5.46 -11.90 -24.97
C ALA A 470 -6.53 -11.42 -23.98
N VAL A 471 -6.23 -10.30 -23.34
CA VAL A 471 -7.28 -9.45 -22.77
C VAL A 471 -8.26 -9.10 -23.90
N THR A 472 -9.47 -9.66 -23.87
CA THR A 472 -10.40 -9.64 -25.03
C THR A 472 -11.18 -8.34 -25.17
N GLU A 473 -11.20 -7.52 -24.13
CA GLU A 473 -11.90 -6.24 -24.09
C GLU A 473 -11.00 -5.24 -23.38
N PHE A 474 -10.83 -4.05 -23.93
CA PHE A 474 -10.12 -2.97 -23.27
C PHE A 474 -10.59 -1.59 -23.74
N ILE A 475 -10.38 -0.62 -22.88
CA ILE A 475 -10.50 0.81 -23.11
C ILE A 475 -9.15 1.39 -22.71
N GLU A 476 -8.45 2.04 -23.64
CA GLU A 476 -7.18 2.70 -23.39
C GLU A 476 -7.31 4.18 -23.76
N TYR A 477 -6.87 5.09 -22.89
CA TYR A 477 -6.79 6.51 -23.24
C TYR A 477 -5.69 7.23 -22.48
N THR A 478 -5.19 8.30 -23.09
CA THR A 478 -4.21 9.22 -22.51
C THR A 478 -4.80 10.63 -22.52
N VAL A 479 -4.77 11.31 -21.38
CA VAL A 479 -5.09 12.74 -21.28
C VAL A 479 -3.77 13.51 -21.22
N ASP A 480 -3.66 14.54 -22.06
CA ASP A 480 -2.44 15.32 -22.28
C ASP A 480 -1.23 14.45 -22.62
N ASP A 481 -0.05 14.84 -22.14
CA ASP A 481 1.18 14.05 -22.22
C ASP A 481 1.35 13.16 -20.95
N GLY A 482 0.23 12.76 -20.31
CA GLY A 482 0.20 11.91 -19.11
C GLY A 482 0.42 10.43 -19.40
N GLU A 483 0.33 9.60 -18.35
CA GLU A 483 0.39 8.13 -18.48
C GLU A 483 -0.89 7.58 -19.14
N SER A 484 -0.75 6.46 -19.86
CA SER A 484 -1.88 5.78 -20.49
C SER A 484 -2.74 5.08 -19.43
N THR A 485 -4.04 5.34 -19.42
CA THR A 485 -5.01 4.61 -18.60
C THR A 485 -5.53 3.43 -19.40
N LEU A 486 -5.38 2.22 -18.88
CA LEU A 486 -5.92 0.98 -19.45
C LEU A 486 -6.97 0.38 -18.52
N ILE A 487 -8.16 0.11 -19.07
CA ILE A 487 -9.26 -0.59 -18.41
C ILE A 487 -9.55 -1.82 -19.24
N PHE A 488 -9.56 -3.01 -18.65
CA PHE A 488 -9.79 -4.24 -19.41
C PHE A 488 -10.73 -5.24 -18.77
N GLU A 489 -11.33 -4.87 -17.63
CA GLU A 489 -12.29 -5.68 -16.92
C GLU A 489 -13.54 -4.87 -16.56
N ASN A 490 -14.63 -5.59 -16.24
CA ASN A 490 -15.93 -5.02 -15.89
C ASN A 490 -16.48 -4.03 -16.93
N ILE A 491 -16.15 -4.26 -18.19
CA ILE A 491 -16.65 -3.51 -19.33
C ILE A 491 -18.04 -4.07 -19.68
N SER A 492 -18.98 -3.17 -19.93
CA SER A 492 -20.25 -3.47 -20.57
C SER A 492 -20.50 -2.52 -21.73
N ALA A 493 -20.84 -3.05 -22.89
CA ALA A 493 -21.11 -2.30 -24.10
C ALA A 493 -22.48 -2.69 -24.70
N ASN A 494 -23.45 -1.80 -24.57
CA ASN A 494 -24.84 -2.03 -24.94
C ASN A 494 -25.26 -1.15 -26.11
N PHE A 495 -25.82 -1.76 -27.16
CA PHE A 495 -26.37 -1.04 -28.31
C PHE A 495 -27.88 -1.25 -28.43
N TYR A 496 -28.61 -0.13 -28.44
CA TYR A 496 -30.06 -0.12 -28.55
C TYR A 496 -30.47 0.50 -29.88
N THR A 497 -31.26 -0.21 -30.70
CA THR A 497 -31.82 0.37 -31.93
C THR A 497 -32.96 1.36 -31.65
N ASP A 498 -33.67 1.18 -30.54
CA ASP A 498 -34.77 2.03 -30.08
C ASP A 498 -34.59 2.32 -28.58
N SER A 499 -34.04 3.50 -28.25
CA SER A 499 -33.89 3.93 -26.85
C SER A 499 -35.20 4.57 -26.33
N PRO A 500 -35.66 4.25 -25.10
CA PRO A 500 -36.87 4.86 -24.54
C PRO A 500 -36.69 6.35 -24.20
N ASN A 501 -35.44 6.78 -24.00
CA ASN A 501 -35.11 8.13 -23.52
C ASN A 501 -34.53 9.03 -24.62
N TYR A 502 -34.07 8.46 -25.74
CA TYR A 502 -33.39 9.21 -26.81
C TYR A 502 -33.97 8.89 -28.19
N PRO A 503 -34.05 9.88 -29.11
CA PRO A 503 -34.55 9.66 -30.46
C PRO A 503 -33.48 8.97 -31.32
N GLY A 504 -33.65 7.66 -31.55
CA GLY A 504 -32.79 6.88 -32.45
C GLY A 504 -31.89 5.87 -31.73
N PRO A 505 -30.95 5.24 -32.46
CA PRO A 505 -30.05 4.23 -31.91
C PRO A 505 -29.03 4.83 -30.95
N THR A 506 -28.80 4.16 -29.82
CA THR A 506 -27.82 4.58 -28.82
C THR A 506 -26.81 3.48 -28.51
N LEU A 507 -25.60 3.90 -28.16
CA LEU A 507 -24.53 3.05 -27.67
C LEU A 507 -24.12 3.53 -26.28
N ASP A 508 -24.12 2.62 -25.31
CA ASP A 508 -23.68 2.87 -23.93
C ASP A 508 -22.52 1.92 -23.63
N ILE A 509 -21.33 2.46 -23.45
CA ILE A 509 -20.16 1.71 -22.98
C ILE A 509 -19.82 2.21 -21.60
N PHE A 510 -19.84 1.30 -20.65
CA PHE A 510 -19.55 1.55 -19.26
C PHE A 510 -18.48 0.57 -18.80
N ALA A 511 -17.46 1.06 -18.14
CA ALA A 511 -16.52 0.22 -17.42
C ALA A 511 -16.39 0.77 -16.00
N SER A 512 -16.52 -0.10 -15.01
CA SER A 512 -16.27 0.27 -13.63
C SER A 512 -15.55 -0.87 -12.93
N SER A 513 -14.39 -0.60 -12.34
CA SER A 513 -14.05 -1.39 -11.15
C SER A 513 -15.14 -1.12 -10.11
N ASN A 514 -15.63 -2.13 -9.39
CA ASN A 514 -16.78 -2.03 -8.49
C ASN A 514 -16.68 -0.92 -7.41
N ASP A 515 -15.55 -0.21 -7.30
CA ASP A 515 -15.35 0.95 -6.46
C ASP A 515 -14.81 2.16 -7.24
N GLN A 516 -15.35 3.33 -6.88
CA GLN A 516 -15.37 4.61 -7.60
C GLN A 516 -13.99 5.27 -7.81
N GLY A 517 -13.20 4.79 -8.77
CA GLY A 517 -11.98 5.49 -9.17
C GLY A 517 -11.56 5.34 -10.63
N ASN A 518 -11.77 4.17 -11.24
CA ASN A 518 -11.67 3.98 -12.67
C ASN A 518 -13.08 3.72 -13.20
N CYS A 519 -13.84 4.80 -13.36
CA CYS A 519 -15.05 4.72 -14.17
C CYS A 519 -14.72 5.21 -15.57
N TYR A 520 -15.27 4.54 -16.56
CA TYR A 520 -15.33 5.03 -17.93
C TYR A 520 -16.78 4.95 -18.35
N TYR A 521 -17.31 6.08 -18.81
CA TYR A 521 -18.64 6.11 -19.40
C TYR A 521 -18.55 6.81 -20.74
N MET A 522 -19.03 6.12 -21.77
CA MET A 522 -19.19 6.65 -23.11
C MET A 522 -20.64 6.45 -23.53
N PHE A 523 -21.32 7.56 -23.76
CA PHE A 523 -22.63 7.58 -24.39
C PHE A 523 -22.48 7.95 -25.87
N GLY A 524 -23.23 7.29 -26.75
CA GLY A 524 -23.30 7.59 -28.17
C GLY A 524 -24.73 7.64 -28.68
N SER A 525 -25.08 8.68 -29.43
CA SER A 525 -26.29 8.73 -30.24
C SER A 525 -25.90 8.64 -31.72
N LEU A 526 -26.32 7.58 -32.40
CA LEU A 526 -25.78 7.21 -33.71
C LEU A 526 -26.69 7.64 -34.88
N ASN A 527 -26.08 7.83 -36.05
CA ASN A 527 -26.80 8.09 -37.29
C ASN A 527 -27.61 6.85 -37.72
N ASP A 528 -28.91 6.99 -37.99
CA ASP A 528 -29.75 5.93 -38.56
C ASP A 528 -29.98 6.18 -40.07
N PRO A 529 -29.66 5.23 -40.97
CA PRO A 529 -29.27 3.82 -40.73
C PRO A 529 -27.75 3.54 -40.74
N ASP A 530 -26.92 4.54 -41.05
CA ASP A 530 -25.48 4.36 -41.24
C ASP A 530 -24.73 4.66 -39.93
N TYR A 531 -24.65 3.66 -39.05
CA TYR A 531 -24.07 3.82 -37.70
C TYR A 531 -22.56 4.11 -37.71
N LEU A 532 -21.81 3.59 -38.69
CA LEU A 532 -20.34 3.70 -38.70
C LEU A 532 -19.88 5.05 -39.24
N GLY A 533 -18.77 5.55 -38.71
CA GLY A 533 -18.14 6.76 -39.19
C GLY A 533 -17.70 7.70 -38.08
N THR A 534 -17.49 8.95 -38.48
CA THR A 534 -16.96 9.99 -37.60
C THR A 534 -18.10 10.80 -36.99
N TYR A 535 -17.99 11.03 -35.69
CA TYR A 535 -18.93 11.74 -34.83
C TYR A 535 -18.17 12.82 -34.06
N ASP A 536 -18.86 13.92 -33.77
CA ASP A 536 -18.44 14.96 -32.85
C ASP A 536 -19.01 14.70 -31.43
N ASN A 537 -18.86 15.68 -30.54
CA ASN A 537 -19.38 15.59 -29.19
C ASN A 537 -20.92 15.69 -29.18
N TYR A 538 -21.57 14.78 -28.46
CA TYR A 538 -23.01 14.81 -28.23
C TYR A 538 -23.36 15.81 -27.13
N VAL A 539 -24.35 16.68 -27.37
CA VAL A 539 -24.78 17.69 -26.40
C VAL A 539 -26.17 17.35 -25.86
N PHE A 540 -26.26 16.97 -24.58
CA PHE A 540 -27.53 16.51 -23.97
C PHE A 540 -28.65 17.56 -23.96
N ASN A 541 -28.30 18.85 -23.88
CA ASN A 541 -29.25 19.97 -23.91
C ASN A 541 -29.36 20.64 -25.30
N GLY A 542 -28.88 19.95 -26.34
CA GLY A 542 -28.77 20.44 -27.70
C GLY A 542 -30.05 20.38 -28.53
N THR A 543 -29.88 20.38 -29.85
CA THR A 543 -30.99 20.33 -30.81
C THR A 543 -31.62 18.94 -30.82
N ILE A 544 -32.94 18.83 -30.96
CA ILE A 544 -33.61 17.53 -31.10
C ILE A 544 -33.04 16.80 -32.33
N GLY A 545 -32.49 15.61 -32.13
CA GLY A 545 -31.90 14.77 -33.19
C GLY A 545 -30.41 15.01 -33.45
N ASP A 546 -29.68 15.52 -32.46
CA ASP A 546 -28.22 15.52 -32.45
C ASP A 546 -27.65 14.09 -32.43
N THR A 547 -26.50 13.87 -33.06
CA THR A 547 -25.79 12.58 -33.08
C THR A 547 -24.35 12.85 -32.72
N GLY A 548 -23.75 12.03 -31.87
CA GLY A 548 -22.41 12.27 -31.35
C GLY A 548 -22.05 11.27 -30.27
N PHE A 549 -20.90 11.47 -29.63
CA PHE A 549 -20.50 10.76 -28.42
C PHE A 549 -20.17 11.71 -27.27
N PHE A 550 -20.26 11.22 -26.04
CA PHE A 550 -19.91 11.97 -24.84
C PHE A 550 -19.17 11.04 -23.86
N ILE A 551 -18.08 11.53 -23.27
CA ILE A 551 -17.25 10.78 -22.30
C ILE A 551 -17.00 11.55 -20.98
N GLY A 552 -17.81 12.58 -20.71
CA GLY A 552 -17.50 13.55 -19.66
C GLY A 552 -17.86 13.14 -18.23
N GLU A 553 -18.68 12.12 -18.01
CA GLU A 553 -19.12 11.74 -16.66
C GLU A 553 -17.95 11.33 -15.76
N CYS A 554 -16.95 10.63 -16.32
CA CYS A 554 -15.79 10.15 -15.58
C CYS A 554 -14.51 10.94 -15.82
N LEU A 555 -14.39 11.61 -16.98
CA LEU A 555 -13.18 12.33 -17.40
C LEU A 555 -13.28 13.84 -17.21
N SER A 556 -14.34 14.30 -16.54
CA SER A 556 -14.68 15.71 -16.34
C SER A 556 -14.74 16.52 -17.64
N VAL A 557 -14.98 15.87 -18.79
CA VAL A 557 -15.04 16.53 -20.10
C VAL A 557 -16.30 17.41 -20.13
N SER A 558 -16.12 18.70 -20.39
CA SER A 558 -17.22 19.65 -20.57
C SER A 558 -17.89 19.47 -21.94
N ASP A 559 -19.17 19.86 -22.01
CA ASP A 559 -19.86 20.06 -23.29
C ASP A 559 -19.40 21.35 -23.99
N GLU A 560 -18.83 22.30 -23.24
CA GLU A 560 -18.31 23.56 -23.76
C GLU A 560 -16.88 23.37 -24.28
N ASN A 561 -16.58 23.91 -25.47
CA ASN A 561 -15.25 23.84 -26.11
C ASN A 561 -14.69 22.42 -26.33
N ASN A 562 -15.57 21.42 -26.45
CA ASN A 562 -15.20 20.05 -26.76
C ASN A 562 -15.05 19.81 -28.28
N ASN A 563 -13.82 19.55 -28.72
CA ASN A 563 -13.46 19.23 -30.09
C ASN A 563 -12.97 17.77 -30.24
N ILE A 564 -13.41 16.87 -29.36
CA ILE A 564 -13.11 15.45 -29.48
C ILE A 564 -13.85 14.90 -30.69
N THR A 565 -13.12 14.19 -31.53
CA THR A 565 -13.64 13.47 -32.68
C THR A 565 -13.64 11.98 -32.36
N TYR A 566 -14.78 11.33 -32.54
CA TYR A 566 -14.98 9.91 -32.29
C TYR A 566 -15.18 9.19 -33.61
N ASN A 567 -14.54 8.05 -33.79
CA ASN A 567 -14.62 7.26 -35.02
C ASN A 567 -15.04 5.84 -34.68
N LEU A 568 -16.33 5.56 -34.85
CA LEU A 568 -16.91 4.23 -34.68
C LEU A 568 -16.57 3.40 -35.93
N THR A 569 -15.58 2.53 -35.81
CA THR A 569 -15.04 1.72 -36.92
C THR A 569 -15.65 0.33 -37.02
N ALA A 570 -16.19 -0.20 -35.92
CA ALA A 570 -16.94 -1.44 -35.90
C ALA A 570 -18.11 -1.36 -34.93
N LEU A 571 -19.25 -1.93 -35.33
CA LEU A 571 -20.42 -2.17 -34.49
C LEU A 571 -20.98 -3.53 -34.88
N GLY A 572 -20.45 -4.58 -34.25
CA GLY A 572 -20.80 -5.97 -34.51
C GLY A 572 -22.17 -6.39 -33.97
N ASN A 573 -22.55 -7.64 -34.21
CA ASN A 573 -23.65 -8.29 -33.50
C ASN A 573 -23.27 -8.56 -32.03
N VAL A 574 -24.23 -9.01 -31.22
CA VAL A 574 -23.96 -9.47 -29.85
C VAL A 574 -22.86 -10.54 -29.85
N GLY A 575 -21.82 -10.36 -29.02
CA GLY A 575 -20.61 -11.17 -28.96
C GLY A 575 -19.57 -10.88 -30.04
N GLU A 576 -19.77 -9.85 -30.87
CA GLU A 576 -18.78 -9.31 -31.80
C GLU A 576 -18.33 -7.91 -31.35
N TYR A 577 -17.23 -7.41 -31.91
CA TYR A 577 -16.57 -6.20 -31.43
C TYR A 577 -17.28 -4.89 -31.77
N ILE A 578 -17.09 -3.93 -30.86
CA ILE A 578 -17.30 -2.52 -31.03
C ILE A 578 -15.94 -1.84 -30.93
N ASP A 579 -15.56 -1.12 -31.99
CA ASP A 579 -14.27 -0.45 -32.09
C ASP A 579 -14.49 1.05 -32.24
N ILE A 580 -13.94 1.84 -31.32
CA ILE A 580 -14.01 3.30 -31.35
C ILE A 580 -12.62 3.87 -31.13
N ASN A 581 -12.17 4.74 -32.03
CA ASN A 581 -10.99 5.57 -31.79
C ASN A 581 -11.45 7.00 -31.55
N PHE A 582 -10.91 7.67 -30.54
CA PHE A 582 -11.26 9.06 -30.26
C PHE A 582 -10.03 9.88 -29.96
N SER A 583 -10.03 11.13 -30.44
CA SER A 583 -8.98 12.08 -30.11
C SER A 583 -9.43 13.52 -30.31
N GLY A 584 -8.82 14.44 -29.58
CA GLY A 584 -9.06 15.86 -29.76
C GLY A 584 -8.67 16.67 -28.53
N SER A 585 -9.20 17.88 -28.47
CA SER A 585 -9.04 18.78 -27.33
C SER A 585 -10.38 19.05 -26.68
N TYR A 586 -10.41 19.21 -25.37
CA TYR A 586 -11.60 19.59 -24.61
C TYR A 586 -11.25 20.56 -23.49
N GLU A 587 -12.26 21.18 -22.89
CA GLU A 587 -12.11 21.84 -21.60
C GLU A 587 -12.75 20.98 -20.53
N ASP A 588 -12.13 20.86 -19.36
CA ASP A 588 -12.77 20.24 -18.20
C ASP A 588 -13.91 21.14 -17.66
N TRP A 589 -14.63 20.68 -16.64
CA TRP A 589 -15.70 21.48 -16.01
C TRP A 589 -15.20 22.75 -15.30
N ASP A 590 -13.90 22.88 -15.07
CA ASP A 590 -13.24 24.05 -14.50
C ASP A 590 -12.72 25.02 -15.59
N GLY A 591 -12.85 24.66 -16.87
CA GLY A 591 -12.42 25.46 -18.02
C GLY A 591 -10.93 25.31 -18.35
N ASN A 592 -10.25 24.30 -17.82
CA ASN A 592 -8.87 23.97 -18.19
C ASN A 592 -8.83 23.19 -19.49
N ALA A 593 -7.94 23.57 -20.40
CA ALA A 593 -7.79 22.92 -21.68
C ALA A 593 -6.96 21.64 -21.57
N HIS A 594 -7.49 20.55 -22.09
CA HIS A 594 -6.87 19.23 -22.16
C HIS A 594 -6.86 18.69 -23.60
N SER A 595 -5.99 17.75 -23.86
CA SER A 595 -6.02 16.88 -25.03
C SER A 595 -6.28 15.45 -24.62
N ILE A 596 -6.88 14.65 -25.50
CA ILE A 596 -7.13 13.24 -25.24
C ILE A 596 -6.94 12.44 -26.52
N ASN A 597 -6.45 11.21 -26.36
CA ASN A 597 -6.41 10.21 -27.41
C ASN A 597 -6.70 8.84 -26.79
N GLY A 598 -7.58 8.04 -27.38
CA GLY A 598 -7.93 6.73 -26.86
C GLY A 598 -8.57 5.80 -27.87
N VAL A 599 -8.66 4.54 -27.46
CA VAL A 599 -9.19 3.41 -28.18
C VAL A 599 -10.15 2.65 -27.26
N VAL A 600 -11.29 2.25 -27.80
CA VAL A 600 -12.23 1.32 -27.18
C VAL A 600 -12.31 0.10 -28.08
N HIS A 601 -12.03 -1.07 -27.51
CA HIS A 601 -12.12 -2.37 -28.17
C HIS A 601 -12.87 -3.33 -27.24
N VAL A 602 -14.18 -3.48 -27.44
CA VAL A 602 -15.07 -4.13 -26.46
C VAL A 602 -16.03 -5.09 -27.16
N LEU A 603 -16.54 -6.09 -26.45
CA LEU A 603 -17.55 -7.01 -26.97
C LEU A 603 -18.93 -6.41 -26.76
N ARG A 604 -19.78 -6.51 -27.78
CA ARG A 604 -21.17 -6.08 -27.66
C ARG A 604 -21.98 -7.05 -26.81
N ASP A 605 -22.58 -6.55 -25.73
CA ASP A 605 -23.35 -7.36 -24.78
C ASP A 605 -24.79 -7.64 -25.18
N ASN A 606 -25.45 -6.73 -25.92
CA ASN A 606 -26.90 -6.80 -26.16
C ASN A 606 -27.39 -6.38 -27.55
#